data_AF-A0A1R3I760-F1
#
_entry.id   AF-A0A1R3I760-F1
#
_cell.length_a   1.000
_cell.length_b   1.000
_cell.length_c   1.000
_cell.angle_alpha   90.00
_cell.angle_beta   90.00
_cell.angle_gamma   90.00
#
_symmetry.space_group_name_H-M   'P 1'
#
loop_
_entity.id
_entity.type
_entity.pdbx_description
1 polymer ?
#
loop_
_entity_poly.entity_id
_entity_poly.type
_entity_poly.pdbx_seq_one_letter_code
_entity_poly.pdbx_strand_id
1 'polypeptide(L)' 'MPSRDMRCCNGRKKMQLGKRQRRQRSVQMKAQKLQRVVPGTHGLLLDHLLLHTAHYILHLRLQLCLLEALVKFHHP' A
#
# COMPACT_ATOMS: atom_id res chain seq x y z
N MET A 1 44.42 -24.12 -27.11
CA MET A 1 44.07 -23.30 -25.93
C MET A 1 42.81 -22.50 -26.26
N PRO A 2 41.60 -22.84 -25.78
CA PRO A 2 40.42 -22.04 -26.10
C PRO A 2 40.17 -20.94 -25.05
N SER A 3 39.75 -19.79 -25.56
CA SER A 3 39.41 -18.56 -24.85
C SER A 3 38.36 -18.73 -23.76
N ARG A 4 38.65 -18.17 -22.58
CA ARG A 4 37.69 -17.98 -21.48
C ARG A 4 36.96 -16.64 -21.64
N ASP A 5 36.04 -16.56 -22.59
CA ASP A 5 35.04 -15.48 -22.61
C ASP A 5 33.66 -16.05 -22.26
N MET A 6 33.42 -16.15 -20.95
CA MET A 6 32.20 -16.73 -20.39
C MET A 6 31.29 -15.63 -19.83
N ARG A 7 30.38 -15.16 -20.69
CA ARG A 7 29.05 -14.58 -20.40
C ARG A 7 28.92 -13.77 -19.10
N CYS A 8 29.04 -12.44 -19.18
CA CYS A 8 28.74 -11.53 -18.06
C CYS A 8 27.55 -10.58 -18.29
N CYS A 9 26.51 -11.00 -19.02
CA CYS A 9 25.32 -10.16 -19.27
C CYS A 9 24.04 -10.64 -18.54
N ASN A 10 24.06 -11.81 -17.89
CA ASN A 10 22.85 -12.44 -17.32
C ASN A 10 22.63 -12.13 -15.81
N GLY A 11 23.64 -11.67 -15.08
CA GLY A 11 23.55 -11.35 -13.65
C GLY A 11 22.74 -10.09 -13.34
N ARG A 12 22.88 -9.03 -14.16
CA ARG A 12 22.20 -7.74 -13.96
C ARG A 12 20.68 -7.84 -14.13
N LYS A 13 20.21 -8.59 -15.13
CA LYS A 13 18.76 -8.83 -15.38
C LYS A 13 18.12 -9.63 -14.25
N LYS A 14 18.79 -10.68 -13.74
CA LYS A 14 18.32 -11.47 -12.59
C LYS A 14 18.21 -10.65 -11.31
N MET A 15 19.18 -9.77 -11.05
CA MET A 15 19.16 -8.88 -9.88
C MET A 15 18.05 -7.82 -9.96
N GLN A 16 17.73 -7.31 -11.15
CA GLN A 16 16.60 -6.41 -11.36
C GLN A 16 15.24 -7.11 -11.19
N LEU A 17 15.09 -8.35 -11.68
CA LEU A 17 13.88 -9.15 -11.47
C LEU A 17 13.61 -9.42 -9.99
N GLY A 18 14.65 -9.81 -9.24
CA GLY A 18 14.54 -10.05 -7.79
C GLY A 18 14.14 -8.79 -7.01
N LYS A 19 14.66 -7.61 -7.40
CA LYS A 19 14.24 -6.32 -6.82
C LYS A 19 12.77 -6.01 -7.09
N ARG A 20 12.26 -6.30 -8.30
CA ARG A 20 10.86 -6.07 -8.68
C ARG A 20 9.90 -6.99 -7.91
N GLN A 21 10.23 -8.28 -7.78
CA GLN A 21 9.45 -9.22 -6.97
C GLN A 21 9.41 -8.82 -5.49
N ARG A 22 10.54 -8.39 -4.92
CA ARG A 22 10.59 -7.92 -3.52
C ARG A 22 9.71 -6.70 -3.29
N ARG A 23 9.69 -5.75 -4.24
CA ARG A 23 8.78 -4.59 -4.19
C ARG A 23 7.32 -5.03 -4.25
N GLN A 24 6.97 -5.94 -5.16
CA GLN A 24 5.59 -6.43 -5.29
C GLN A 24 5.10 -7.14 -4.02
N ARG A 25 5.94 -7.98 -3.39
CA ARG A 25 5.63 -8.59 -2.09
C ARG A 25 5.44 -7.55 -0.99
N SER A 26 6.28 -6.52 -0.94
CA SER A 26 6.12 -5.42 0.03
C SER A 26 4.81 -4.66 -0.16
N VAL A 27 4.42 -4.38 -1.40
CA VAL A 27 3.14 -3.73 -1.73
C VAL A 27 1.97 -4.61 -1.30
N GLN A 28 2.01 -5.92 -1.56
CA GLN A 28 0.96 -6.85 -1.11
C GLN A 28 0.84 -6.89 0.41
N MET A 29 1.94 -6.96 1.15
CA MET A 29 1.92 -6.93 2.62
C MET A 29 1.32 -5.63 3.16
N LYS A 30 1.64 -4.49 2.54
CA LYS A 30 1.04 -3.19 2.91
C LYS A 30 -0.45 -3.14 2.59
N ALA A 31 -0.87 -3.67 1.44
CA ALA A 31 -2.27 -3.75 1.07
C ALA A 31 -3.07 -4.65 2.04
N GLN A 32 -2.54 -5.81 2.41
CA GLN A 32 -3.17 -6.68 3.42
C GLN A 32 -3.27 -5.99 4.78
N LYS A 33 -2.24 -5.25 5.19
CA LYS A 33 -2.30 -4.47 6.44
C LYS A 33 -3.39 -3.40 6.36
N LEU A 34 -3.53 -2.73 5.22
CA LEU A 34 -4.57 -1.74 5.00
C LEU A 34 -5.98 -2.36 5.06
N GLN A 35 -6.15 -3.54 4.47
CA GLN A 35 -7.42 -4.28 4.50
C GLN A 35 -7.88 -4.68 5.90
N ARG A 36 -6.95 -4.79 6.86
CA ARG A 36 -7.29 -5.09 8.26
C ARG A 36 -7.79 -3.88 9.04
N VAL A 37 -7.42 -2.68 8.61
CA VAL A 37 -7.76 -1.42 9.31
C VAL A 37 -8.98 -0.77 8.69
N VAL A 38 -9.14 -0.86 7.36
CA VAL A 38 -10.25 -0.25 6.65
C VAL A 38 -11.41 -1.25 6.59
N PRO A 39 -12.57 -0.94 7.21
CA PRO A 39 -13.72 -1.84 7.22
C PRO A 39 -14.24 -2.12 5.81
N GLY A 40 -14.78 -3.32 5.58
CA GLY A 40 -15.43 -3.69 4.30
C GLY A 40 -14.49 -3.89 3.11
N THR A 41 -13.18 -3.97 3.32
CA THR A 41 -12.20 -4.01 2.21
C THR A 41 -11.57 -5.38 1.92
N HIS A 42 -12.04 -6.43 2.60
CA HIS A 42 -11.52 -7.76 2.42
C HIS A 42 -11.72 -8.26 0.98
N GLY A 43 -10.67 -8.72 0.31
CA GLY A 43 -10.75 -9.22 -1.06
C GLY A 43 -10.83 -8.16 -2.17
N LEU A 44 -10.80 -6.86 -1.86
CA LEU A 44 -10.75 -5.81 -2.88
C LEU A 44 -9.41 -5.79 -3.63
N LEU A 45 -9.48 -5.50 -4.94
CA LEU A 45 -8.32 -5.15 -5.76
C LEU A 45 -7.65 -3.88 -5.23
N LEU A 46 -6.34 -3.73 -5.50
CA LEU A 46 -5.54 -2.63 -4.94
C LEU A 46 -6.10 -1.24 -5.26
N ASP A 47 -6.53 -1.02 -6.51
CA ASP A 47 -7.04 0.29 -6.93
C ASP A 47 -8.33 0.68 -6.18
N HIS A 48 -9.23 -0.30 -6.00
CA HIS A 48 -10.47 -0.13 -5.25
C HIS A 48 -10.21 0.03 -3.75
N LEU A 49 -9.23 -0.72 -3.21
CA LEU A 49 -8.79 -0.59 -1.82
C LEU A 49 -8.27 0.82 -1.53
N LEU A 50 -7.46 1.38 -2.42
CA LEU A 50 -6.90 2.73 -2.27
C LEU A 50 -8.00 3.79 -2.34
N LEU A 51 -8.91 3.69 -3.31
CA LEU A 51 -10.05 4.61 -3.42
C LEU A 51 -10.96 4.56 -2.19
N HIS A 52 -11.32 3.35 -1.75
CA HIS A 52 -12.14 3.14 -0.56
C HIS A 52 -11.44 3.68 0.69
N THR A 53 -10.12 3.50 0.80
CA THR A 53 -9.32 4.07 1.90
C THR A 53 -9.38 5.59 1.91
N ALA A 54 -9.29 6.24 0.74
CA ALA A 54 -9.39 7.70 0.66
C ALA A 54 -10.76 8.20 1.15
N HIS A 55 -11.84 7.52 0.74
CA HIS A 55 -13.19 7.80 1.22
C HIS A 55 -13.30 7.62 2.74
N TYR A 56 -12.73 6.54 3.28
CA TYR A 56 -12.77 6.26 4.71
C TYR A 56 -12.00 7.30 5.53
N ILE A 57 -10.84 7.76 5.06
CA ILE A 57 -10.09 8.85 5.70
C ILE A 57 -10.92 10.13 5.73
N LEU A 58 -11.59 10.48 4.62
CA LEU A 58 -12.47 11.64 4.56
C LEU A 58 -13.62 11.52 5.57
N HIS A 59 -14.27 10.35 5.63
CA HIS A 59 -15.35 10.09 6.57
C HIS A 59 -14.89 10.26 8.03
N LEU A 60 -13.76 9.68 8.42
CA LEU A 60 -13.22 9.84 9.77
C LEU A 60 -12.91 11.30 10.11
N ARG A 61 -12.35 12.07 9.16
CA ARG A 61 -12.10 13.50 9.36
C ARG A 61 -13.40 14.27 9.60
N LEU A 62 -14.45 13.99 8.82
CA LEU A 62 -15.75 14.63 9.00
C LEU A 62 -16.36 14.29 10.37
N GLN A 63 -16.28 13.03 10.80
CA GLN A 63 -16.75 12.62 12.12
C GLN A 63 -16.02 13.36 13.25
N LEU A 64 -14.69 13.48 13.15
CA LEU A 64 -13.90 14.23 14.13
C LEU A 64 -14.26 15.71 14.14
N CYS A 65 -14.38 16.36 12.97
CA CYS A 65 -14.77 17.76 12.87
C CYS A 65 -16.14 18.02 13.49
N LEU A 66 -17.11 17.14 13.22
CA LEU A 66 -18.45 17.25 13.82
C LEU A 66 -18.39 17.07 15.33
N LEU A 67 -17.68 16.06 15.82
CA LEU A 67 -17.56 15.80 17.25
C LEU A 67 -16.86 16.95 17.98
N GLU A 68 -15.79 17.50 17.39
CA GLU A 68 -15.08 18.65 17.93
C GLU A 68 -15.96 19.90 17.99
N ALA A 69 -16.77 20.15 16.95
CA ALA A 69 -17.73 21.24 16.95
C ALA A 69 -18.76 21.07 18.08
N LEU A 70 -19.34 19.88 18.22
CA LEU A 70 -20.31 19.59 19.29
C LEU A 70 -19.71 19.74 20.69
N VAL A 71 -18.48 19.29 20.90
CA VAL A 71 -17.77 19.48 22.18
C VAL A 71 -17.59 20.95 22.48
N LYS A 72 -17.17 21.77 21.49
CA LYS A 72 -17.05 23.23 21.65
C LYS A 72 -18.39 23.91 21.95
N PHE A 73 -19.49 23.41 21.41
CA PHE A 73 -20.83 23.95 21.71
C PHE A 73 -21.34 23.53 23.09
N HIS A 74 -20.94 22.37 23.60
CA HIS A 74 -21.44 21.83 24.87
C HIS A 74 -20.54 22.18 26.07
N HIS A 75 -19.25 22.42 25.85
CA HIS A 75 -18.30 22.94 26.84
C HIS A 75 -17.75 24.28 26.36
N PRO A 76 -18.45 25.40 26.65
CA PRO A 76 -17.94 26.74 26.36
C PRO A 76 -16.67 27.06 27.15
#